data_AF-A0A3B0PJ42-F1
#
_entry.id   AF-A0A3B0PJ42-F1
#
_cell.length_a   1.000
_cell.length_b   1.000
_cell.length_c   1.000
_cell.angle_alpha   90.00
_cell.angle_beta   90.00
_cell.angle_gamma   90.00
#
_symmetry.space_group_name_H-M   'P 1'
#
loop_
_entity.id
_entity.type
_entity.pdbx_description
1 polymer ?
#
loop_
_entity_poly.entity_id
_entity_poly.type
_entity_poly.pdbx_seq_one_letter_code
_entity_poly.pdbx_strand_id
1 'polypeptide(L)' 'MVLGLYNIWVKNNKEVFKMIIKEVLELYNIWVKNNNIMENIYQYMVLELYNIWVKNNNEFKRLIDYIVLALYNIWVKNN' A
#
# COMPACT_ATOMS: atom_id res chain seq x y z
N MET A 1 11.27 -14.62 1.18
CA MET A 1 11.34 -13.76 2.38
C MET A 1 12.38 -12.64 2.22
N VAL A 2 11.92 -11.39 2.18
CA VAL A 2 12.74 -10.17 2.15
C VAL A 2 12.78 -9.57 3.55
N LEU A 3 13.97 -9.19 4.04
CA LEU A 3 14.13 -8.66 5.39
C LEU A 3 13.44 -7.30 5.55
N GLY A 4 13.61 -6.38 4.59
CA GLY A 4 12.98 -5.07 4.69
C GLY A 4 12.80 -4.42 3.34
N LEU A 5 11.65 -3.76 3.16
CA LEU A 5 11.39 -2.84 2.07
C LEU A 5 11.16 -1.45 2.66
N TYR A 6 12.00 -0.50 2.28
CA TYR A 6 11.93 0.83 2.86
C TYR A 6 10.81 1.68 2.24
N ASN A 7 10.63 1.65 0.92
CA ASN A 7 9.57 2.41 0.27
C ASN A 7 9.01 1.68 -0.95
N ILE A 8 7.69 1.80 -1.13
CA ILE A 8 7.00 1.52 -2.39
C ILE A 8 6.30 2.79 -2.85
N TRP A 9 6.45 3.17 -4.11
CA TRP A 9 5.77 4.30 -4.73
C TRP A 9 4.93 3.87 -5.93
N VAL A 10 3.66 4.25 -5.93
CA VAL A 10 2.72 4.07 -7.05
C VAL A 10 2.14 5.44 -7.39
N LYS A 11 2.53 6.02 -8.54
CA LYS A 11 2.18 7.41 -8.88
C LYS A 11 1.72 7.56 -10.34
N ASN A 12 0.73 8.42 -10.57
CA ASN A 12 0.30 8.87 -11.90
C ASN A 12 -0.13 7.74 -12.86
N ASN A 13 -0.70 6.65 -12.34
CA ASN A 13 -1.24 5.59 -13.19
C ASN A 13 -2.71 5.85 -13.50
N LYS A 14 -3.12 5.58 -14.74
CA LYS A 14 -4.53 5.63 -15.09
C LYS A 14 -5.32 4.60 -14.29
N GLU A 15 -4.84 3.36 -14.23
CA GLU A 15 -5.51 2.27 -13.52
C GLU A 15 -4.47 1.37 -12.86
N VAL A 16 -4.67 1.08 -11.58
CA VAL A 16 -3.93 0.10 -10.80
C VAL A 16 -4.94 -0.81 -10.13
N PHE A 17 -5.24 -1.92 -10.80
CA PHE A 17 -6.23 -2.88 -10.31
C PHE A 17 -5.73 -3.65 -9.09
N LYS A 18 -4.42 -3.92 -9.01
CA LYS A 18 -3.86 -4.76 -7.94
C LYS A 18 -2.38 -4.46 -7.69
N MET A 19 -2.03 -4.17 -6.45
CA MET A 19 -0.66 -4.23 -5.92
C MET A 19 -0.55 -5.40 -4.95
N ILE A 20 0.49 -6.23 -5.07
CA ILE A 20 0.68 -7.40 -4.20
C ILE A 20 2.07 -7.33 -3.56
N ILE A 21 2.10 -7.39 -2.23
CA ILE A 21 3.33 -7.44 -1.43
C ILE A 21 3.30 -8.78 -0.68
N LYS A 22 4.37 -9.58 -0.80
CA LYS A 22 4.45 -10.91 -0.19
C LYS A 22 5.77 -11.13 0.54
N GLU A 23 5.71 -11.81 1.69
CA GLU A 23 6.87 -12.32 2.44
C GLU A 23 7.91 -11.24 2.80
N VAL A 24 7.45 -10.15 3.39
CA VAL A 24 8.28 -9.02 3.82
C VAL A 24 8.27 -8.97 5.35
N LEU A 25 9.43 -8.95 6.00
CA LEU A 25 9.42 -8.76 7.46
C LEU A 25 8.94 -7.34 7.78
N GLU A 26 9.63 -6.34 7.25
CA GLU A 26 9.36 -4.94 7.55
C GLU A 26 9.12 -4.15 6.27
N LEU A 27 7.99 -3.47 6.19
CA LEU A 27 7.66 -2.51 5.14
C LEU A 27 7.47 -1.14 5.78
N TYR A 28 8.39 -0.22 5.52
CA TYR A 28 8.33 1.06 6.18
C TYR A 28 7.24 1.95 5.56
N ASN A 29 7.23 2.10 4.23
CA ASN A 29 6.37 3.07 3.59
C ASN A 29 5.72 2.55 2.30
N ILE A 30 4.41 2.76 2.16
CA ILE A 30 3.70 2.70 0.88
C ILE A 30 3.16 4.09 0.54
N TRP A 31 3.45 4.57 -0.67
CA TRP A 31 2.96 5.84 -1.18
C TRP A 31 2.18 5.63 -2.48
N VAL A 32 0.88 5.96 -2.48
CA VAL A 32 -0.01 5.86 -3.63
C VAL A 32 -0.57 7.24 -3.97
N LYS A 33 -0.22 7.82 -5.12
CA LYS A 33 -0.57 9.21 -5.46
C LYS A 33 -1.08 9.40 -6.88
N ASN A 34 -2.13 10.20 -7.06
CA ASN A 34 -2.62 10.64 -8.38
C ASN A 34 -2.94 9.47 -9.33
N ASN A 35 -3.54 8.38 -8.84
CA ASN A 35 -4.02 7.30 -9.72
C ASN A 35 -5.54 7.41 -9.88
N ASN A 36 -6.09 7.28 -11.11
CA ASN A 36 -7.54 7.42 -11.26
C ASN A 36 -8.27 6.25 -10.60
N ILE A 37 -7.79 5.02 -10.82
CA ILE A 37 -8.36 3.83 -10.19
C ILE A 37 -7.26 3.09 -9.44
N MET A 38 -7.47 2.85 -8.15
CA MET A 38 -6.67 1.97 -7.31
C MET A 38 -7.61 0.99 -6.61
N GLU A 39 -7.79 -0.20 -7.17
CA GLU A 39 -8.81 -1.10 -6.63
C GLU A 39 -8.33 -1.83 -5.38
N ASN A 40 -7.16 -2.47 -5.42
CA ASN A 40 -6.72 -3.31 -4.32
C ASN A 40 -5.22 -3.22 -4.02
N ILE A 41 -4.89 -3.06 -2.74
CA ILE A 41 -3.56 -3.36 -2.19
C ILE A 41 -3.69 -4.64 -1.37
N TYR A 42 -2.94 -5.67 -1.76
CA TYR A 42 -2.88 -6.95 -1.06
C TYR A 42 -1.53 -7.13 -0.38
N GLN A 43 -1.57 -7.44 0.91
CA GLN A 43 -0.38 -7.69 1.71
C GLN A 43 -0.48 -9.08 2.33
N TYR A 44 0.48 -9.94 1.98
CA TYR A 44 0.57 -11.30 2.47
C TYR A 44 1.89 -11.50 3.20
N MET A 45 1.83 -11.90 4.47
CA MET A 45 3.00 -12.16 5.29
C MET A 45 3.92 -10.92 5.34
N VAL A 46 3.33 -9.77 5.65
CA VAL A 46 4.06 -8.56 6.01
C VAL A 46 4.07 -8.50 7.54
N LEU A 47 5.20 -8.64 8.21
CA LEU A 47 5.18 -8.63 9.69
C LEU A 47 4.84 -7.22 10.18
N GLU A 48 5.56 -6.21 9.71
CA GLU A 48 5.36 -4.84 10.14
C GLU A 48 5.16 -3.93 8.93
N LEU A 49 4.09 -3.14 8.96
CA LEU A 49 3.86 -2.04 8.04
C LEU A 49 3.75 -0.73 8.82
N TYR A 50 4.75 0.13 8.66
CA TYR A 50 4.79 1.39 9.39
C TYR A 50 3.78 2.40 8.83
N ASN A 51 3.79 2.63 7.52
CA ASN A 51 3.06 3.75 6.95
C ASN A 51 2.43 3.45 5.59
N ILE A 52 1.17 3.86 5.41
CA ILE A 52 0.51 3.97 4.10
C ILE A 52 0.07 5.41 3.89
N TRP A 53 0.47 6.02 2.77
CA TRP A 53 -0.05 7.30 2.30
C TRP A 53 -0.79 7.13 0.97
N VAL A 54 -2.05 7.53 0.93
CA VAL A 54 -2.89 7.56 -0.27
C VAL A 54 -3.30 9.00 -0.55
N LYS A 55 -2.94 9.55 -1.72
CA LYS A 55 -3.22 10.96 -2.07
C LYS A 55 -3.80 11.16 -3.46
N ASN A 56 -4.91 11.88 -3.57
CA ASN A 56 -5.57 12.26 -4.82
C ASN A 56 -5.80 11.04 -5.73
N ASN A 57 -6.37 9.96 -5.19
CA ASN A 57 -6.76 8.81 -6.01
C ASN A 57 -8.28 8.83 -6.16
N ASN A 58 -8.81 8.84 -7.39
CA ASN A 58 -10.25 9.08 -7.61
C ASN A 58 -11.09 7.91 -7.05
N GLU A 59 -10.62 6.68 -7.26
CA GLU A 59 -11.22 5.49 -6.66
C GLU A 59 -10.16 4.71 -5.88
N PHE A 60 -10.37 4.54 -4.57
CA PHE A 60 -9.60 3.62 -3.73
C PHE A 60 -10.56 2.63 -3.08
N LYS A 61 -10.67 1.41 -3.62
CA LYS A 61 -11.75 0.49 -3.23
C LYS A 61 -11.41 -0.34 -2.00
N ARG A 62 -10.21 -0.92 -1.91
CA ARG A 62 -9.89 -1.86 -0.83
C ARG A 62 -8.40 -1.94 -0.49
N LEU A 63 -8.13 -1.99 0.80
CA LEU A 63 -6.89 -2.52 1.37
C LEU A 63 -7.25 -3.90 1.95
N ILE A 64 -6.61 -4.98 1.51
CA ILE A 64 -6.81 -6.30 2.10
C ILE A 64 -5.50 -6.84 2.66
N ASP A 65 -5.50 -7.01 3.98
CA ASP A 65 -4.38 -7.54 4.75
C ASP A 65 -4.73 -8.95 5.22
N TYR A 66 -4.01 -9.94 4.71
CA TYR A 66 -4.23 -11.33 5.11
C TYR A 66 -3.31 -11.74 6.26
N ILE A 67 -2.13 -11.15 6.35
CA ILE A 67 -1.15 -11.37 7.43
C ILE A 67 -0.28 -10.11 7.52
N VAL A 68 -0.85 -9.01 8.02
CA VAL A 68 -0.09 -7.86 8.54
C VAL A 68 -0.10 -7.98 10.05
N LEU A 69 1.05 -8.23 10.70
CA LEU A 69 1.05 -8.40 12.17
C LEU A 69 0.83 -7.06 12.88
N ALA A 70 1.42 -6.00 12.33
CA ALA A 70 1.25 -4.63 12.83
C ALA A 70 1.15 -3.63 11.68
N LEU A 71 0.10 -2.81 11.70
CA LEU A 71 -0.05 -1.62 10.85
C LEU A 71 -0.09 -0.39 11.76
N TYR A 72 0.89 0.48 11.62
CA TYR A 72 1.04 1.61 12.55
C TYR A 72 0.25 2.84 12.10
N ASN A 73 0.40 3.28 10.84
CA ASN A 73 -0.24 4.50 10.34
C ASN A 73 -0.83 4.37 8.93
N ILE A 74 -1.99 4.99 8.74
CA ILE A 74 -2.61 5.22 7.43
C ILE A 74 -2.99 6.70 7.32
N TRP A 75 -2.58 7.33 6.23
CA TRP A 75 -3.01 8.68 5.85
C TRP A 75 -3.66 8.67 4.48
N VAL A 76 -4.85 9.25 4.40
CA VAL A 76 -5.59 9.42 3.15
C VAL A 76 -5.91 10.90 2.95
N LYS A 77 -5.60 11.44 1.77
CA LYS A 77 -5.94 12.81 1.38
C LYS A 77 -6.42 12.84 -0.07
N ASN A 78 -7.70 13.06 -0.29
CA ASN A 78 -8.23 13.37 -1.61
C ASN A 78 -8.57 14.87 -1.68
N ASN A 79 -8.24 15.51 -2.79
CA ASN A 79 -8.65 16.86 -3.12
C ASN A 79 -9.92 16.80 -3.97
#